data_AF-A0A2E0H1X1-F1
#
_entry.id   AF-A0A2E0H1X1-F1
#
_cell.length_a   1.000
_cell.length_b   1.000
_cell.length_c   1.000
_cell.angle_alpha   90.00
_cell.angle_beta   90.00
_cell.angle_gamma   90.00
#
_symmetry.space_group_name_H-M   'P 1'
#
loop_
_entity.id
_entity.type
_entity.pdbx_description
1 polymer ?
#
loop_
_entity_poly.entity_id
_entity_poly.type
_entity_poly.pdbx_seq_one_letter_code
_entity_poly.pdbx_strand_id
1 'polypeptide(L)'
;MTIENLIKESHQTAKSKGWWDDPDRNVGELLALIHSEVSEALEVYRVKGKDSIGENWLDERGKPEGFTVELADVIIRIADLCGEFELDLEESLTTKLSYNQTRPYRHGDKKA
;
A
#
# COMPACT_ATOMS: atom_id res chain seq x y z
N MET A 1 4.92 14.54 0.44
CA MET A 1 3.71 14.10 -0.28
C MET A 1 2.54 14.14 0.71
N THR A 2 1.38 14.67 0.33
CA THR A 2 0.13 14.58 1.12
C THR A 2 -0.65 13.34 0.71
N ILE A 3 -1.66 12.92 1.50
CA ILE A 3 -2.54 11.79 1.13
C ILE A 3 -3.30 12.14 -0.17
N GLU A 4 -3.81 13.36 -0.28
CA GLU A 4 -4.43 13.87 -1.50
C GLU A 4 -3.51 13.73 -2.72
N ASN A 5 -2.26 14.21 -2.63
CA ASN A 5 -1.31 14.12 -3.74
C ASN A 5 -0.95 12.67 -4.06
N LEU A 6 -0.80 11.82 -3.05
CA LEU A 6 -0.53 10.40 -3.22
C LEU A 6 -1.64 9.71 -4.02
N ILE A 7 -2.91 9.93 -3.65
CA ILE A 7 -4.08 9.39 -4.35
C ILE A 7 -4.09 9.88 -5.79
N LYS A 8 -3.97 11.20 -5.97
CA LYS A 8 -3.99 11.83 -7.30
C LYS A 8 -2.89 11.29 -8.20
N GLU A 9 -1.64 11.27 -7.74
CA GLU A 9 -0.49 10.84 -8.53
C GLU A 9 -0.55 9.34 -8.85
N SER A 10 -0.89 8.50 -7.87
CA SER A 10 -1.00 7.05 -8.06
C SER A 10 -2.08 6.73 -9.09
N HIS A 11 -3.26 7.33 -8.93
CA HIS A 11 -4.41 7.07 -9.78
C HIS A 11 -4.24 7.61 -11.21
N GLN A 12 -3.73 8.83 -11.36
CA GLN A 12 -3.44 9.39 -12.68
C GLN A 12 -2.37 8.59 -13.42
N THR A 13 -1.35 8.11 -12.69
CA THR A 13 -0.33 7.24 -13.27
C THR A 13 -0.96 5.93 -13.75
N ALA A 14 -1.78 5.28 -12.93
CA ALA A 14 -2.45 4.03 -13.29
C ALA A 14 -3.33 4.20 -14.54
N LYS A 15 -4.16 5.26 -14.59
CA LYS A 15 -4.97 5.61 -15.76
C LYS A 15 -4.13 5.87 -17.00
N SER A 16 -3.04 6.64 -16.88
CA SER A 16 -2.15 6.93 -18.03
C SER A 16 -1.47 5.70 -18.62
N LYS A 17 -1.41 4.60 -17.86
CA LYS A 17 -0.83 3.32 -18.27
C LYS A 17 -1.90 2.31 -18.74
N GLY A 18 -3.17 2.71 -18.80
CA GLY A 18 -4.28 1.87 -19.27
C GLY A 18 -4.75 0.81 -18.28
N TRP A 19 -4.37 0.90 -16.99
CA TRP A 19 -4.77 -0.09 -15.98
C TRP A 19 -6.28 -0.07 -15.68
N TRP A 20 -6.98 0.97 -16.11
CA TRP A 20 -8.42 1.17 -15.94
C TRP A 20 -9.19 1.15 -17.28
N ASP A 21 -8.55 0.72 -18.36
CA ASP A 21 -9.20 0.62 -19.69
C ASP A 21 -10.12 -0.61 -19.78
N ASP A 22 -9.90 -1.62 -18.93
CA ASP A 22 -10.73 -2.82 -18.84
C ASP A 22 -11.96 -2.57 -17.94
N PRO A 23 -13.19 -2.58 -18.50
CA PRO A 23 -14.40 -2.36 -17.72
C PRO A 23 -14.75 -3.50 -16.75
N ASP A 24 -14.15 -4.69 -16.91
CA ASP A 24 -14.42 -5.86 -16.06
C ASP A 24 -13.51 -5.92 -14.81
N ARG A 25 -12.52 -5.02 -14.72
CA ARG A 25 -11.63 -4.89 -13.56
C ARG A 25 -12.45 -4.62 -12.30
N ASN A 26 -12.30 -5.49 -11.31
CA ASN A 26 -13.17 -5.48 -10.13
C ASN A 26 -12.41 -5.32 -8.81
N VAL A 27 -13.14 -4.95 -7.75
CA VAL A 27 -12.59 -4.74 -6.40
C VAL A 27 -11.84 -5.96 -5.88
N GLY A 28 -12.28 -7.18 -6.20
CA GLY A 28 -11.63 -8.40 -5.75
C GLY A 28 -10.20 -8.53 -6.30
N GLU A 29 -10.00 -8.24 -7.58
CA GLU A 29 -8.69 -8.23 -8.22
C GLU A 29 -7.78 -7.15 -7.66
N LEU A 30 -8.31 -5.94 -7.43
CA LEU A 30 -7.56 -4.84 -6.83
C LEU A 30 -7.05 -5.19 -5.43
N LEU A 31 -7.91 -5.80 -4.60
CA LEU A 31 -7.50 -6.28 -3.29
C LEU A 31 -6.45 -7.39 -3.39
N ALA A 32 -6.59 -8.32 -4.34
CA ALA A 32 -5.59 -9.36 -4.55
C ALA A 32 -4.22 -8.78 -4.95
N LEU A 33 -4.18 -7.71 -5.74
CA LEU A 33 -2.93 -6.99 -6.08
C LEU A 33 -2.32 -6.29 -4.86
N ILE A 34 -3.12 -5.66 -3.99
CA ILE A 34 -2.60 -5.11 -2.72
C ILE A 34 -1.98 -6.23 -1.86
N HIS A 35 -2.63 -7.39 -1.81
CA HIS A 35 -2.12 -8.55 -1.09
C HIS A 35 -0.82 -9.11 -1.69
N SER A 36 -0.63 -9.04 -3.01
CA SER A 36 0.62 -9.48 -3.63
C SER A 36 1.79 -8.60 -3.20
N GLU A 37 1.64 -7.27 -3.15
CA GLU A 37 2.73 -6.37 -2.70
C GLU A 37 3.12 -6.65 -1.24
N VAL A 38 2.16 -6.95 -0.37
CA VAL A 38 2.45 -7.40 1.02
C VAL A 38 3.25 -8.70 1.03
N SER A 39 2.96 -9.61 0.08
CA SER A 39 3.68 -10.87 -0.06
C SER A 39 5.09 -10.65 -0.61
N GLU A 40 5.31 -9.71 -1.52
CA GLU A 40 6.64 -9.32 -2.00
C GLU A 40 7.52 -8.78 -0.85
N ALA A 41 6.95 -7.97 0.04
CA ALA A 41 7.65 -7.53 1.26
C ALA A 41 8.08 -8.74 2.13
N LEU A 42 7.20 -9.73 2.30
CA LEU A 42 7.52 -10.95 3.03
C LEU A 42 8.64 -11.76 2.35
N GLU A 43 8.65 -11.83 1.02
CA GLU A 43 9.70 -12.50 0.26
C GLU A 43 11.07 -11.82 0.45
N VAL A 44 11.11 -10.49 0.42
CA VAL A 44 12.34 -9.74 0.74
C VAL A 44 12.84 -10.09 2.14
N TYR A 45 11.94 -10.07 3.14
CA TYR A 45 12.31 -10.45 4.51
C TYR A 45 12.83 -11.88 4.61
N ARG A 46 12.21 -12.84 3.90
CA ARG A 46 12.61 -14.24 3.89
C ARG A 46 14.02 -14.45 3.34
N VAL A 47 14.40 -13.67 2.32
CA VAL A 47 15.70 -13.78 1.65
C VAL A 47 16.80 -13.00 2.36
N LYS A 48 16.49 -11.78 2.83
CA LYS A 48 17.47 -10.84 3.39
C LYS A 48 17.58 -10.90 4.91
N GLY A 49 16.55 -11.39 5.59
CA GLY A 49 16.47 -11.44 7.05
C GLY A 49 16.13 -10.09 7.67
N LYS A 50 15.95 -10.11 9.00
CA LYS A 50 15.49 -8.96 9.79
C LYS A 50 16.42 -7.75 9.72
N ASP A 51 17.72 -7.98 9.66
CA ASP A 51 18.71 -6.90 9.76
C ASP A 51 18.80 -6.05 8.48
N SER A 52 18.23 -6.53 7.38
CA SER A 52 18.28 -5.88 6.07
C SER A 52 16.93 -5.31 5.60
N ILE A 53 15.90 -5.23 6.46
CA ILE A 53 14.59 -4.64 6.10
C ILE A 53 14.65 -3.13 5.82
N GLY A 54 15.69 -2.46 6.31
CA GLY A 54 15.92 -1.04 6.07
C GLY A 54 16.71 -0.75 4.79
N GLU A 55 17.19 -1.79 4.10
CA GLU A 55 17.97 -1.64 2.87
C GLU A 55 17.05 -1.57 1.65
N ASN A 56 17.26 -0.56 0.82
CA ASN A 56 16.67 -0.45 -0.51
C ASN A 56 17.80 -0.48 -1.54
N TRP A 57 17.59 -1.14 -2.67
CA TRP A 57 18.55 -1.22 -3.76
C TRP A 57 17.86 -1.04 -5.12
N LEU A 58 18.65 -0.97 -6.18
CA LEU A 58 18.16 -1.02 -7.55
C LEU A 58 18.49 -2.38 -8.15
N ASP A 59 17.54 -3.00 -8.84
CA ASP A 59 17.81 -4.22 -9.61
C ASP A 59 18.65 -3.94 -10.88
N GLU A 60 18.91 -4.98 -11.67
CA GLU A 60 19.67 -4.89 -12.92
C GLU A 60 19.04 -3.95 -13.97
N ARG A 61 17.76 -3.59 -13.82
CA ARG A 61 16.98 -2.73 -14.70
C ARG A 61 16.78 -1.33 -14.11
N GLY A 62 17.29 -1.07 -12.92
CA GLY A 62 17.09 0.19 -12.19
C GLY A 62 15.75 0.29 -11.47
N LYS A 63 15.00 -0.81 -11.30
CA LYS A 63 13.78 -0.85 -10.48
C LYS A 63 14.19 -0.77 -8.99
N PRO A 64 13.59 0.13 -8.20
CA PRO A 64 13.78 0.11 -6.76
C PRO A 64 13.17 -1.16 -6.16
N GLU A 65 13.92 -1.78 -5.26
CA GLU A 65 13.58 -3.04 -4.59
C GLU A 65 13.93 -2.91 -3.10
N GLY A 66 13.20 -3.62 -2.26
CA GLY A 66 13.45 -3.65 -0.82
C GLY A 66 12.19 -3.76 0.00
N PHE A 67 12.32 -4.20 1.25
CA PHE A 67 11.17 -4.43 2.12
C PHE A 67 10.30 -3.17 2.27
N THR A 68 10.95 -2.00 2.43
CA THR A 68 10.24 -0.72 2.55
C THR A 68 9.69 -0.25 1.21
N VAL A 69 10.31 -0.63 0.07
CA VAL A 69 9.80 -0.31 -1.27
C VAL A 69 8.49 -1.08 -1.53
N GLU A 70 8.43 -2.36 -1.20
CA GLU A 70 7.20 -3.15 -1.39
C GLU A 70 6.06 -2.65 -0.48
N LEU A 71 6.36 -2.22 0.75
CA LEU A 71 5.37 -1.55 1.59
C LEU A 71 4.90 -0.21 1.01
N ALA A 72 5.75 0.50 0.28
CA ALA A 72 5.34 1.69 -0.44
C ALA A 72 4.41 1.33 -1.62
N ASP A 73 4.66 0.22 -2.34
CA ASP A 73 3.77 -0.20 -3.42
C ASP A 73 2.38 -0.61 -2.90
N VAL A 74 2.30 -1.24 -1.72
CA VAL A 74 1.02 -1.46 -1.00
C VAL A 74 0.23 -0.15 -0.85
N ILE A 75 0.91 0.90 -0.39
CA ILE A 75 0.29 2.23 -0.18
C ILE A 75 -0.14 2.85 -1.51
N ILE A 76 0.67 2.72 -2.55
CA ILE A 76 0.36 3.22 -3.91
C ILE A 76 -0.86 2.51 -4.49
N ARG A 77 -0.96 1.18 -4.35
CA ARG A 77 -2.13 0.40 -4.80
C ARG A 77 -3.40 0.79 -4.07
N ILE A 78 -3.33 1.01 -2.75
CA ILE A 78 -4.46 1.52 -1.96
C ILE A 78 -4.86 2.91 -2.44
N ALA A 79 -3.89 3.78 -2.70
CA ALA A 79 -4.13 5.14 -3.15
C ALA A 79 -4.77 5.21 -4.54
N ASP A 80 -4.32 4.37 -5.49
CA ASP A 80 -4.96 4.21 -6.81
C ASP A 80 -6.41 3.73 -6.68
N LEU A 81 -6.66 2.70 -5.85
CA LEU A 81 -8.01 2.21 -5.56
C LEU A 81 -8.91 3.32 -5.01
N CYS A 82 -8.41 4.09 -4.03
CA CYS A 82 -9.15 5.23 -3.49
C CYS A 82 -9.42 6.31 -4.54
N GLY A 83 -8.47 6.55 -5.44
CA GLY A 83 -8.62 7.52 -6.53
C GLY A 83 -9.68 7.12 -7.55
N GLU A 84 -9.75 5.83 -7.92
CA GLU A 84 -10.77 5.34 -8.85
C GLU A 84 -12.18 5.44 -8.26
N PHE A 85 -12.33 5.07 -6.98
CA PHE A 85 -13.64 5.04 -6.32
C PHE A 85 -13.99 6.34 -5.57
N GLU A 86 -13.22 7.41 -5.76
CA GLU A 86 -13.42 8.72 -5.12
C GLU A 86 -13.57 8.63 -3.58
N LEU A 87 -12.74 7.80 -2.93
CA LEU A 87 -12.81 7.54 -1.49
C LEU A 87 -11.98 8.54 -0.67
N ASP A 88 -12.56 9.05 0.42
CA ASP A 88 -11.86 9.91 1.38
C ASP A 88 -11.03 9.08 2.38
N LEU A 89 -9.79 8.78 1.96
CA LEU A 89 -8.83 8.06 2.79
C LEU A 89 -8.30 8.91 3.95
N GLU A 90 -8.17 10.23 3.77
CA GLU A 90 -7.59 11.12 4.79
C GLU A 90 -8.52 11.30 5.99
N GLU A 91 -9.81 11.52 5.75
CA GLU A 91 -10.83 11.56 6.80
C GLU A 91 -10.92 10.21 7.52
N SER A 92 -10.94 9.11 6.76
CA SER A 92 -11.00 7.75 7.29
C SER A 92 -9.82 7.43 8.20
N LEU A 93 -8.60 7.76 7.77
CA LEU A 93 -7.37 7.58 8.55
C LEU A 93 -7.39 8.45 9.81
N THR A 94 -7.72 9.74 9.68
CA THR A 94 -7.73 10.70 10.80
C THR A 94 -8.72 10.26 11.89
N THR A 95 -9.93 9.91 11.48
CA THR A 95 -10.99 9.42 12.37
C THR A 95 -10.57 8.13 13.05
N LYS A 96 -10.01 7.19 12.28
CA LYS A 96 -9.63 5.88 12.82
C LYS A 96 -8.44 5.95 13.77
N LEU A 97 -7.45 6.80 13.48
CA LEU A 97 -6.30 7.04 14.35
C LEU A 97 -6.73 7.67 15.67
N SER A 98 -7.58 8.70 15.61
CA SER A 98 -8.14 9.35 16.80
C SER A 98 -8.91 8.36 17.67
N TYR A 99 -9.75 7.53 17.06
CA TYR A 99 -10.44 6.47 17.79
C TYR A 99 -9.48 5.43 18.38
N ASN A 100 -8.45 4.99 17.65
CA ASN A 100 -7.48 4.01 18.14
C ASN A 100 -6.69 4.52 19.35
N GLN A 101 -6.44 5.84 19.45
CA GLN A 101 -5.80 6.46 20.62
C GLN A 101 -6.67 6.38 21.88
N THR A 102 -7.99 6.27 21.74
CA THR A 102 -8.91 6.11 22.88
C THR A 102 -8.95 4.67 23.41
N ARG A 103 -8.36 3.71 22.70
CA ARG A 103 -8.39 2.29 23.09
C ARG A 103 -7.50 2.04 24.31
N PRO A 104 -7.96 1.20 25.27
CA PRO A 104 -7.09 0.74 26.34
C PRO A 104 -5.94 -0.11 25.77
N TYR A 105 -4.86 -0.20 26.53
CA TYR A 105 -3.71 -1.03 26.19
C TYR A 105 -4.14 -2.47 25.87
N ARG A 106 -3.77 -2.96 24.67
CA ARG A 106 -4.11 -4.31 24.17
C ARG A 106 -5.62 -4.63 24.18
N HIS A 107 -6.46 -3.68 23.77
CA HIS A 107 -7.89 -3.93 23.56
C HIS A 107 -8.16 -5.17 22.67
N GLY A 108 -9.00 -6.09 23.16
CA GLY A 108 -9.52 -7.23 22.40
C GLY A 108 -8.70 -8.52 22.51
N ASP A 109 -8.00 -8.74 23.62
CA ASP A 109 -7.29 -9.99 23.97
C ASP A 109 -6.30 -10.52 22.92
N LYS A 110 -5.79 -9.64 22.04
CA LYS A 110 -4.77 -9.99 21.07
C LYS A 110 -3.44 -10.22 21.78
N LYS A 111 -2.87 -11.42 21.63
CA LYS A 111 -1.51 -11.73 22.08
C LYS A 111 -0.51 -10.96 21.21
N ALA A 112 0.58 -10.52 21.84
CA ALA A 112 1.70 -9.88 21.17
C ALA A 112 2.44 -10.85 20.25
#